data_AF-A0A7D5GJG6-F1
#
_entry.id   AF-A0A7D5GJG6-F1
#
_cell.length_a   1.000
_cell.length_b   1.000
_cell.length_c   1.000
_cell.angle_alpha   90.00
_cell.angle_beta   90.00
_cell.angle_gamma   90.00
#
_symmetry.space_group_name_H-M   'P 1'
#
loop_
_entity.id
_entity.type
_entity.pdbx_description
1 polymer ?
#
loop_
_entity_poly.entity_id
_entity_poly.type
_entity_poly.pdbx_seq_one_letter_code
_entity_poly.pdbx_strand_id
1 'polypeptide(L)' 'MPVPRKVKESCPRCGDSSDVVMFAKAEGTITKECYTCKSCGCEWTEVK' A
#
# COMPACT_ATOMS: atom_id res chain seq x y z
N MET A 1 -13.34 -9.64 2.63
CA MET A 1 -12.51 -8.67 1.88
C MET A 1 -11.44 -8.17 2.85
N PRO A 2 -10.15 -8.18 2.51
CA PRO A 2 -9.13 -7.60 3.38
C PRO A 2 -9.41 -6.10 3.54
N VAL A 3 -9.39 -5.61 4.78
CA VAL A 3 -9.66 -4.20 5.08
C VAL A 3 -8.35 -3.43 4.86
N PRO A 4 -8.33 -2.43 3.95
CA PRO A 4 -7.16 -1.59 3.77
C PRO A 4 -6.92 -0.77 5.05
N ARG A 5 -5.68 -0.77 5.55
CA ARG A 5 -5.25 -0.01 6.73
C ARG A 5 -4.44 1.21 6.31
N LYS A 6 -4.67 2.36 6.92
CA LYS A 6 -3.81 3.55 6.71
C LYS A 6 -2.42 3.26 7.27
N VAL A 7 -1.39 3.59 6.49
CA VAL A 7 0.02 3.45 6.86
C VAL A 7 0.74 4.76 6.70
N LYS A 8 1.84 4.95 7.43
CA LYS A 8 2.72 6.12 7.32
C LYS A 8 3.82 5.91 6.26
N GLU A 9 3.52 5.15 5.21
CA GLU A 9 4.43 4.92 4.09
C GLU A 9 4.42 6.16 3.19
N SER A 10 5.58 6.65 2.78
CA SER A 10 5.65 7.78 1.84
C SER A 10 5.36 7.31 0.42
N CYS A 11 4.46 8.00 -0.27
CA CYS A 11 4.18 7.69 -1.66
C CYS A 11 5.42 7.96 -2.53
N PRO A 12 5.92 6.97 -3.28
CA PRO A 12 7.12 7.15 -4.11
C PRO A 12 6.92 8.13 -5.27
N ARG A 13 5.66 8.47 -5.62
CA ARG A 13 5.33 9.39 -6.71
C ARG A 13 5.23 10.84 -6.26
N CYS A 14 4.53 11.13 -5.17
CA CYS A 14 4.28 12.51 -4.71
C CYS A 14 4.99 12.87 -3.39
N GLY A 15 5.60 11.90 -2.71
CA GLY A 15 6.23 12.09 -1.40
C GLY A 15 5.24 12.21 -0.23
N ASP A 16 3.93 12.21 -0.50
CA ASP A 16 2.91 12.31 0.55
C ASP A 16 2.70 10.96 1.26
N SER A 17 2.64 11.00 2.59
CA SER A 17 2.37 9.85 3.45
C SER A 17 1.06 9.96 4.22
N SER A 18 0.28 11.01 3.96
CA SER A 18 -0.89 11.39 4.77
C SER A 18 -2.07 10.44 4.53
N ASP A 19 -2.27 10.06 3.27
CA ASP A 19 -3.39 9.21 2.85
C ASP A 19 -2.94 8.00 2.03
N VAL A 20 -1.90 7.31 2.50
CA VAL A 20 -1.50 6.00 1.96
C VAL A 20 -2.21 4.88 2.71
N VAL A 21 -2.90 4.02 1.97
CA VAL A 21 -3.52 2.80 2.50
C VAL A 21 -2.75 1.58 2.01
N MET A 22 -2.70 0.56 2.85
CA MET A 22 -2.01 -0.69 2.59
C MET A 22 -2.95 -1.85 2.87
N PHE A 23 -2.89 -2.89 2.03
CA PHE A 23 -3.54 -4.17 2.29
C PHE A 23 -2.58 -5.32 1.98
N ALA A 24 -2.53 -6.30 2.88
CA ALA A 24 -1.77 -7.51 2.66
C ALA A 24 -2.61 -8.53 1.88
N LYS A 25 -1.99 -9.19 0.91
CA LYS A 25 -2.55 -10.31 0.16
C LYS A 25 -1.55 -11.47 0.23
N ALA A 26 -2.00 -12.60 0.78
CA ALA A 26 -1.24 -13.84 0.70
C ALA A 26 -1.28 -14.37 -0.74
N GLU A 27 -0.11 -14.70 -1.29
CA GLU A 27 0.01 -15.29 -2.63
C GLU A 27 0.95 -16.50 -2.57
N GLY A 28 0.39 -17.67 -2.28
CA GLY A 28 1.18 -18.88 -2.02
C GLY A 28 1.91 -18.79 -0.67
N THR A 29 3.24 -18.87 -0.71
CA THR A 29 4.12 -18.78 0.49
C THR A 29 4.59 -17.36 0.80
N ILE A 30 4.29 -16.37 -0.05
CA ILE A 30 4.71 -14.97 0.12
C ILE A 30 3.54 -14.07 0.51
N THR A 31 3.85 -12.95 1.14
CA THR A 31 2.87 -11.89 1.43
C THR A 31 3.15 -10.68 0.57
N LYS A 32 2.21 -10.32 -0.30
CA LYS A 32 2.26 -9.08 -1.06
C LYS A 32 1.58 -7.98 -0.27
N GLU A 33 2.33 -6.94 0.05
CA GLU A 33 1.82 -5.71 0.64
C GLU A 33 1.49 -4.74 -0.50
N CYS A 34 0.21 -4.50 -0.73
CA CYS A 34 -0.25 -3.58 -1.76
C CYS A 34 -0.59 -2.24 -1.13
N TYR A 35 -0.05 -1.17 -1.69
CA TYR A 35 -0.17 0.19 -1.22
C TYR A 35 -0.90 1.04 -2.26
N THR A 36 -1.69 1.99 -1.78
CA THR A 36 -2.44 2.94 -2.60
C THR A 36 -2.38 4.31 -1.93
N CYS A 37 -1.81 5.30 -2.60
CA CYS A 37 -1.89 6.69 -2.19
C CYS A 37 -3.21 7.30 -2.68
N LYS A 38 -4.08 7.73 -1.75
CA LYS A 38 -5.33 8.41 -2.08
C LYS A 38 -5.12 9.86 -2.51
N SER A 39 -3.98 10.46 -2.19
CA SER A 39 -3.66 11.85 -2.58
C SER A 39 -3.38 11.99 -4.08
N CYS A 40 -2.64 11.04 -4.67
CA CYS A 40 -2.27 11.09 -6.10
C CYS A 40 -2.78 9.89 -6.93
N GLY A 41 -3.42 8.91 -6.29
CA GLY A 41 -3.87 7.69 -6.94
C GLY A 41 -2.76 6.71 -7.31
N CYS A 42 -1.54 6.88 -6.82
CA CYS A 42 -0.44 5.94 -7.10
C CYS A 42 -0.63 4.64 -6.34
N GLU A 43 -0.43 3.52 -7.01
CA GLU A 43 -0.50 2.18 -6.42
C GLU A 43 0.85 1.50 -6.62
N TRP A 44 1.35 0.82 -5.58
CA TRP A 44 2.58 0.05 -5.63
C TRP A 44 2.48 -1.18 -4.75
N THR A 45 3.34 -2.17 -4.98
CA THR A 45 3.32 -3.43 -4.24
C THR A 45 4.73 -3.79 -3.79
N GLU A 46 4.86 -4.19 -2.54
CA GLU A 46 6.08 -4.75 -1.99
C GLU A 46 5.87 -6.23 -1.66
N VAL A 47 6.89 -7.04 -1.87
CA VAL A 47 6.85 -8.47 -1.57
C VAL A 47 7.66 -8.70 -0.29
N LYS A 48 7.04 -9.35 0.70
CA LYS A 48 7.70 -9.83 1.91
C LYS A 48 7.57 -11.35 2.06
#